data_AF-A0A0Q8DQM6-F1
#
_entry.id   AF-A0A0Q8DQM6-F1
#
_cell.length_a   1.000
_cell.length_b   1.000
_cell.length_c   1.000
_cell.angle_alpha   90.00
_cell.angle_beta   90.00
_cell.angle_gamma   90.00
#
_symmetry.space_group_name_H-M   'P 1'
#
loop_
_entity.id
_entity.type
_entity.pdbx_description
1 polymer ?
#
loop_
_entity_poly.entity_id
_entity_poly.type
_entity_poly.pdbx_seq_one_letter_code
_entity_poly.pdbx_strand_id
1 'polypeptide(L)'
;MSWRQLRVLIQHLPPESATMTGLRNALSPEEYEEQAQSGRPEEGRWSVDQQLLAGITDALQQVQYILVRANSDGKGPKPKRPEPIRRPGVGGPKKRDKINEAQANTLFKLINGGAA
;
A
#
# COMPACT_ATOMS: atom_id res chain seq x y z
N MET A 1 6.48 -31.77 -21.26
CA MET A 1 6.04 -30.74 -20.28
C MET A 1 4.61 -30.35 -20.61
N SER A 2 3.71 -30.27 -19.62
CA SER A 2 2.32 -29.84 -19.86
C SER A 2 2.11 -28.35 -19.63
N TRP A 3 1.08 -27.76 -20.25
CA TRP A 3 0.68 -26.36 -20.00
C TRP A 3 0.41 -26.06 -18.52
N ARG A 4 -0.12 -27.04 -17.79
CA ARG A 4 -0.32 -26.93 -16.33
C ARG A 4 1.01 -26.81 -15.58
N GLN A 5 2.01 -27.61 -15.95
CA GLN A 5 3.35 -27.54 -15.35
C GLN A 5 4.04 -26.21 -15.67
N LEU A 6 3.92 -25.72 -16.91
CA LEU A 6 4.51 -24.43 -17.33
C LEU A 6 3.91 -23.28 -16.54
N ARG A 7 2.58 -23.27 -16.38
CA ARG A 7 1.89 -22.26 -15.59
C ARG A 7 2.39 -22.24 -14.15
N VAL A 8 2.56 -23.41 -13.52
CA VAL A 8 3.07 -23.48 -12.14
C VAL A 8 4.50 -22.93 -12.05
N LEU A 9 5.38 -23.27 -13.00
CA LEU A 9 6.74 -22.74 -13.00
C LEU A 9 6.78 -21.22 -13.17
N ILE A 10 6.01 -20.66 -14.12
CA ILE A 10 5.90 -19.21 -14.32
C ILE A 10 5.32 -18.54 -13.07
N GLN A 11 4.28 -19.12 -12.47
CA GLN A 11 3.70 -18.57 -11.25
C GLN A 11 4.69 -18.51 -10.10
N HIS A 12 5.66 -19.43 -10.01
CA HIS A 12 6.62 -19.52 -8.90
C HIS A 12 8.05 -19.06 -9.24
N LEU A 13 8.25 -18.46 -10.41
CA LEU A 13 9.52 -17.84 -10.77
C LEU A 13 9.82 -16.64 -9.85
N PRO A 14 11.09 -16.42 -9.45
CA PRO A 14 11.48 -15.20 -8.75
C PRO A 14 11.11 -13.96 -9.56
N PRO A 15 10.69 -12.86 -8.90
CA PRO A 15 10.32 -11.62 -9.58
C PRO A 15 11.49 -11.03 -10.39
N GLU A 16 12.73 -11.24 -9.93
CA GLU A 16 13.96 -10.77 -10.58
C GLU A 16 14.43 -11.65 -11.75
N SER A 17 13.68 -12.70 -12.10
CA SER A 17 14.07 -13.59 -13.20
C SER A 17 13.99 -12.88 -14.56
N ALA A 18 14.85 -13.30 -15.49
CA ALA A 18 14.84 -12.78 -16.86
C ALA A 18 13.47 -12.96 -17.55
N THR A 19 12.77 -14.07 -17.26
CA THR A 19 11.44 -14.35 -17.81
C THR A 19 10.39 -13.38 -17.28
N MET A 20 10.36 -13.13 -15.96
CA MET A 20 9.45 -12.14 -15.36
C MET A 20 9.76 -10.72 -15.85
N THR A 21 11.05 -10.40 -16.02
CA THR A 21 11.48 -9.13 -16.60
C THR A 21 11.03 -8.99 -18.05
N GLY A 22 11.15 -10.04 -18.86
CA GLY A 22 10.67 -10.06 -20.24
C GLY A 22 9.15 -9.86 -20.34
N LEU A 23 8.38 -10.55 -19.49
CA LEU A 23 6.92 -10.38 -19.41
C LEU A 23 6.54 -8.94 -19.02
N ARG A 24 7.26 -8.36 -18.05
CA ARG A 24 7.06 -6.97 -17.63
C ARG A 24 7.39 -5.99 -18.76
N ASN A 25 8.49 -6.20 -19.48
CA ASN A 25 8.88 -5.31 -20.58
C ASN A 25 7.97 -5.42 -21.81
N ALA A 26 7.22 -6.52 -21.94
CA ALA A 26 6.26 -6.73 -23.02
C ALA A 26 4.90 -6.03 -22.79
N LEU A 27 4.65 -5.52 -21.58
CA LEU A 27 3.44 -4.75 -21.27
C LEU A 27 3.45 -3.43 -22.05
N SER A 28 2.30 -3.09 -22.64
CA SER A 28 2.06 -1.81 -23.26
C SER A 28 1.98 -0.68 -22.21
N PRO A 29 2.20 0.59 -22.60
CA PRO A 29 2.09 1.72 -21.68
C PRO A 29 0.72 1.82 -20.99
N GLU A 30 -0.36 1.53 -21.72
CA GLU A 30 -1.74 1.55 -21.21
C GLU A 30 -1.93 0.51 -20.09
N GLU A 31 -1.44 -0.72 -20.30
CA GLU A 31 -1.49 -1.79 -19.29
C GLU A 31 -0.65 -1.46 -18.06
N TYR A 32 0.47 -0.76 -18.23
CA TYR A 32 1.29 -0.27 -17.12
C TYR A 32 0.55 0.76 -16.27
N GLU A 33 -0.13 1.71 -16.90
CA GLU A 33 -0.91 2.73 -16.19
C GLU A 33 -2.10 2.10 -15.44
N GLU A 34 -2.81 1.17 -16.08
CA GLU A 34 -3.88 0.40 -15.42
C GLU A 34 -3.35 -0.39 -14.21
N GLN A 35 -2.20 -1.03 -14.34
CA GLN A 35 -1.56 -1.75 -13.25
C GLN A 35 -1.10 -0.82 -12.12
N ALA A 36 -0.65 0.40 -12.43
CA ALA A 36 -0.28 1.40 -11.42
C ALA A 36 -1.51 1.90 -10.63
N GLN A 37 -2.66 2.05 -11.30
CA GLN A 37 -3.89 2.54 -10.67
C GLN A 37 -4.61 1.46 -9.86
N SER A 38 -4.73 0.25 -10.42
CA SER A 38 -5.51 -0.86 -9.85
C SER A 38 -4.65 -1.87 -9.08
N GLY A 39 -3.33 -1.71 -9.14
CA GLY A 39 -2.38 -2.60 -8.50
C GLY A 39 -2.62 -2.73 -7.00
N ARG A 40 -2.49 -3.96 -6.51
CA ARG A 40 -2.45 -4.29 -5.09
C ARG A 40 -1.06 -4.80 -4.74
N PRO A 41 -0.08 -3.90 -4.51
CA PRO A 41 1.29 -4.28 -4.21
C PRO A 41 1.39 -5.24 -3.01
N GLU A 42 0.47 -5.12 -2.06
CA GLU A 42 0.34 -5.98 -0.88
C GLU A 42 -0.02 -7.45 -1.17
N GLU A 43 -0.67 -7.72 -2.31
CA GLU A 43 -0.98 -9.08 -2.77
C GLU A 43 0.14 -9.66 -3.66
N GLY A 44 1.11 -8.83 -4.04
CA GLY A 44 2.24 -9.19 -4.87
C GLY A 44 3.31 -10.01 -4.16
N ARG A 45 4.19 -10.65 -4.93
CA ARG A 45 5.32 -11.44 -4.40
C ARG A 45 6.55 -10.55 -4.30
N TRP A 46 6.83 -10.09 -3.10
CA TRP A 46 7.99 -9.26 -2.84
C TRP A 46 9.22 -10.10 -2.52
N SER A 47 10.34 -9.79 -3.16
CA SER A 47 11.64 -10.31 -2.72
C SER A 47 12.06 -9.64 -1.40
N VAL A 48 13.03 -10.24 -0.70
CA VAL A 48 13.61 -9.64 0.52
C VAL A 48 14.23 -8.28 0.21
N ASP A 49 14.91 -8.15 -0.92
CA ASP A 49 15.53 -6.88 -1.33
C ASP A 49 14.48 -5.80 -1.59
N GLN A 50 13.36 -6.15 -2.22
CA GLN A 50 12.24 -5.22 -2.42
C GLN A 50 11.65 -4.76 -1.07
N GLN A 51 11.52 -5.67 -0.10
CA GLN A 51 11.08 -5.33 1.26
C GLN A 51 12.04 -4.36 1.95
N LEU A 52 13.35 -4.61 1.85
CA LEU A 52 14.39 -3.75 2.40
C LEU A 52 14.41 -2.37 1.74
N LEU A 53 14.32 -2.31 0.41
CA LEU A 53 14.27 -1.05 -0.35
C LEU A 53 13.03 -0.21 0.00
N ALA A 54 11.86 -0.83 0.14
CA ALA A 54 10.69 -0.11 0.62
C ALA A 54 10.86 0.38 2.06
N GLY A 55 11.46 -0.43 2.94
CA GLY A 55 11.77 0.00 4.31
C GLY A 55 12.70 1.22 4.37
N ILE A 56 13.73 1.25 3.51
CA ILE A 56 14.63 2.40 3.39
C ILE A 56 13.86 3.63 2.88
N THR A 57 13.02 3.45 1.87
CA THR A 57 12.22 4.55 1.30
C THR A 57 11.27 5.13 2.34
N ASP A 58 10.56 4.28 3.10
CA ASP A 58 9.67 4.69 4.19
C ASP A 58 10.42 5.49 5.26
N ALA A 59 11.62 5.02 5.65
CA ALA A 59 12.45 5.69 6.64
C ALA A 59 12.91 7.07 6.17
N LEU A 60 13.33 7.19 4.90
CA LEU A 60 13.73 8.46 4.30
C LEU A 60 12.56 9.45 4.23
N GLN A 61 11.37 9.00 3.84
CA GLN A 61 10.18 9.84 3.84
C GLN A 61 9.84 10.34 5.25
N GLN A 62 9.95 9.47 6.25
CA GLN A 62 9.70 9.84 7.65
C GLN A 62 10.73 10.86 8.15
N VAL A 63 12.02 10.71 7.81
CA VAL A 63 13.07 11.70 8.12
C VAL A 63 12.77 13.04 7.46
N GLN A 64 12.44 13.04 6.17
CA GLN A 64 12.07 14.25 5.43
C GLN A 64 10.88 14.95 6.09
N TYR A 65 9.83 14.21 6.45
CA TYR A 65 8.67 14.73 7.16
C TYR A 65 9.05 15.40 8.48
N ILE A 66 9.88 14.74 9.29
CA ILE A 66 10.35 15.28 10.58
C ILE A 66 11.14 16.56 10.35
N LEU A 67 12.06 16.59 9.39
CA LEU A 67 12.87 17.77 9.08
C LEU A 67 11.99 18.95 8.63
N VAL A 68 11.06 18.73 7.70
CA VAL A 68 10.15 19.80 7.23
C VAL A 68 9.29 20.32 8.38
N ARG A 69 8.77 19.42 9.24
CA ARG A 69 7.93 19.81 10.38
C ARG A 69 8.74 20.54 11.45
N ALA A 70 9.98 20.13 11.71
CA ALA A 70 10.83 20.76 12.71
C ALA A 70 11.30 22.16 12.27
N ASN A 71 11.48 22.37 10.96
CA ASN A 71 11.96 23.62 10.39
C ASN A 71 10.84 24.53 9.86
N SER A 72 9.56 24.16 10.01
CA SER A 72 8.47 25.05 9.64
C SER A 72 8.20 26.08 10.76
N ASP A 73 7.94 27.32 10.37
CA ASP A 73 7.65 28.46 11.25
C ASP A 73 6.27 28.38 11.91
N GLY A 74 5.57 27.23 11.76
CA GLY A 74 4.23 26.99 12.26
C GLY A 74 3.13 27.69 11.46
N LYS A 75 3.47 28.51 10.45
CA LYS A 75 2.52 29.20 9.59
C LYS A 75 2.29 28.39 8.31
N GLY A 76 1.04 28.31 7.89
CA GLY A 76 0.65 27.60 6.67
C GLY A 76 0.36 26.10 6.84
N PRO A 77 0.09 25.40 5.73
CA PRO A 77 -0.32 24.01 5.75
C PRO A 77 0.81 23.10 6.20
N LYS A 78 0.59 22.36 7.29
CA LYS A 78 1.55 21.36 7.78
C LYS A 78 1.61 20.18 6.81
N PRO A 79 2.82 19.62 6.54
CA PRO A 79 2.93 18.41 5.73
C PRO A 79 2.14 17.28 6.40
N LYS A 80 1.55 16.40 5.59
CA LYS A 80 0.94 15.17 6.08
C LYS A 80 2.04 14.18 6.42
N ARG A 81 1.80 13.35 7.44
CA ARG A 81 2.70 12.23 7.73
C ARG A 81 2.70 11.29 6.52
N PRO A 82 3.87 10.89 6.00
CA PRO A 82 3.95 9.96 4.88
C PRO A 82 3.38 8.61 5.30
N GLU A 83 2.70 7.96 4.34
CA GLU A 83 2.19 6.60 4.52
C GLU A 83 3.25 5.61 4.04
N PRO A 84 3.51 4.52 4.79
CA PRO A 84 4.40 3.46 4.32
C PRO A 84 3.96 2.89 2.98
N ILE A 85 4.92 2.53 2.14
CA ILE A 85 4.66 1.84 0.88
C ILE A 85 3.91 0.53 1.16
N ARG A 86 2.77 0.35 0.48
CA ARG A 86 1.97 -0.87 0.59
C ARG A 86 2.78 -2.06 0.12
N ARG A 87 2.88 -3.09 0.95
CA ARG A 87 3.62 -4.32 0.64
C ARG A 87 3.12 -5.48 1.51
N PRO A 88 3.45 -6.73 1.18
CA PRO A 88 3.07 -7.88 1.99
C PRO A 88 3.50 -7.68 3.44
N GLY A 89 2.55 -7.80 4.37
CA GLY A 89 2.77 -7.57 5.81
C GLY A 89 2.70 -6.11 6.27
N VAL A 90 2.77 -5.14 5.35
CA VAL A 90 2.63 -3.70 5.65
C VAL A 90 1.51 -3.13 4.80
N GLY A 91 0.30 -3.24 5.33
CA GLY A 91 -0.90 -2.70 4.69
C GLY A 91 -0.92 -1.17 4.70
N GLY A 92 -1.63 -0.60 3.72
CA GLY A 92 -1.94 0.83 3.72
C GLY A 92 -2.82 1.24 4.92
N PRO A 93 -3.16 2.53 5.06
CA PRO A 93 -4.02 3.01 6.13
C PRO A 93 -5.30 2.18 6.17
N LYS A 94 -5.64 1.64 7.36
CA LYS A 94 -6.90 0.94 7.56
C LYS A 94 -8.02 1.89 7.18
N LYS A 95 -8.79 1.56 6.12
CA LYS A 95 -10.04 2.26 5.85
C LYS A 95 -10.88 2.14 7.11
N ARG A 96 -11.31 3.27 7.66
CA ARG A 96 -12.27 3.27 8.76
C ARG A 96 -13.53 2.61 8.23
N ASP A 97 -13.96 1.55 8.89
CA ASP A 97 -15.24 0.91 8.56
C ASP A 97 -16.34 1.97 8.69
N LYS A 98 -17.24 2.01 7.69
CA LYS A 98 -18.39 2.89 7.76
C LYS A 98 -19.25 2.44 8.95
N ILE A 99 -19.61 3.40 9.81
CA ILE A 99 -20.48 3.15 10.97
C ILE A 99 -21.76 2.47 10.47
N ASN A 100 -22.04 1.28 10.99
CA ASN A 100 -23.31 0.60 10.74
C ASN A 100 -24.44 1.40 11.42
N GLU A 101 -25.63 1.42 10.83
CA GLU A 101 -26.85 2.00 11.38
C GLU A 101 -27.10 1.65 12.86
N ALA A 102 -26.80 0.42 13.29
CA ALA A 102 -26.88 0.02 14.70
C ALA A 102 -25.89 0.82 15.59
N GLN A 103 -24.66 0.99 15.13
CA GLN A 103 -23.64 1.79 15.83
C GLN A 103 -24.00 3.29 15.82
N ALA A 104 -24.59 3.78 14.73
CA ALA A 104 -25.07 5.15 14.63
C ALA A 104 -26.20 5.44 15.63
N ASN A 105 -27.18 4.53 15.73
CA ASN A 105 -28.28 4.63 16.70
C ASN A 105 -27.78 4.57 18.15
N THR A 106 -26.76 3.76 18.42
CA THR A 106 -26.15 3.67 19.75
C THR A 106 -25.43 4.97 20.11
N LEU A 107 -24.65 5.54 19.18
CA LEU A 107 -24.02 6.86 19.33
C LEU A 107 -25.05 7.97 19.53
N PHE A 108 -26.15 7.94 18.77
CA PHE A 108 -27.22 8.92 18.90
C PHE A 108 -27.88 8.90 20.28
N LYS A 109 -28.14 7.71 20.83
CA LYS A 109 -28.66 7.57 22.20
C LYS A 109 -27.68 8.08 23.25
N LEU A 110 -26.38 7.78 23.11
CA LEU A 110 -25.34 8.24 24.02
C LEU A 110 -25.17 9.76 24.01
N ILE A 111 -25.21 10.39 22.84
CA ILE A 111 -25.07 11.85 22.69
C ILE A 111 -26.29 12.59 23.27
N ASN A 112 -27.49 12.02 23.10
CA ASN A 112 -28.73 12.65 23.57
C ASN A 112 -29.13 12.26 25.00
N GLY A 113 -28.22 11.67 25.79
CA GLY A 113 -28.44 11.35 27.20
C GLY A 113 -29.41 10.19 27.45
N GLY A 114 -29.70 9.37 26.43
CA GLY A 114 -30.58 8.20 26.52
C GLY A 114 -29.90 6.96 27.11
N ALA A 115 -29.09 7.14 28.16
CA ALA A 115 -28.57 6.05 28.97
C ALA A 115 -29.39 5.98 30.27
N ALA A 116 -30.47 5.20 30.20
CA ALA A 116 -31.11 4.53 31.34
C ALA A 116 -31.31 3.06 30.93
#